data_AF-A0A8B8FSG2-F1
#
_entry.id   AF-A0A8B8FSG2-F1
#
_cell.length_a   1.000
_cell.length_b   1.000
_cell.length_c   1.000
_cell.angle_alpha   90.00
_cell.angle_beta   90.00
_cell.angle_gamma   90.00
#
_symmetry.space_group_name_H-M   'P 1'
#
loop_
_entity.id
_entity.type
_entity.pdbx_description
1 polymer ?
#
loop_
_entity_poly.entity_id
_entity_poly.type
_entity_poly.pdbx_seq_one_letter_code
_entity_poly.pdbx_strand_id
1 'polypeptide(L)'
;MIHWQKYFLSNCWILEMCRQKNELIESVFLDILNNYLNQNWLRQRAILVAKNDDVDKINFQIQQLLPGNLISFKSIDTTVDENETVNFPTEFLNSLDIPGMPPQNLRLKIGSPVILLRNLYPPRLCNGTRLVIKRIAGNVLEATILTGKFK
;
A
#
# COMPACT_ATOMS: atom_id res chain seq x y z
N MET A 1 -5.97 -10.21 -10.92
CA MET A 1 -5.39 -8.94 -10.44
C MET A 1 -5.39 -8.92 -8.91
N ILE A 2 -4.24 -8.80 -8.25
CA ILE A 2 -4.15 -8.72 -6.78
C ILE A 2 -4.27 -7.25 -6.40
N HIS A 3 -5.37 -6.94 -5.72
CA HIS A 3 -5.74 -5.60 -5.31
C HIS A 3 -4.94 -5.20 -4.07
N TRP A 4 -4.07 -4.20 -4.20
CA TRP A 4 -3.36 -3.54 -3.11
C TRP A 4 -3.83 -2.09 -3.06
N GLN A 5 -4.35 -1.64 -1.92
CA GLN A 5 -4.49 -0.21 -1.65
C GLN A 5 -3.64 0.14 -0.44
N LYS A 6 -3.24 1.40 -0.47
CA LYS A 6 -2.04 1.96 0.11
C LYS A 6 -2.34 2.36 1.54
N TYR A 7 -2.18 1.49 2.53
CA TYR A 7 -2.38 1.91 3.93
C TYR A 7 -1.43 1.19 4.87
N PHE A 8 -0.79 1.93 5.76
CA PHE A 8 0.02 1.44 6.86
C PHE A 8 -0.80 1.51 8.15
N LEU A 9 -1.66 0.53 8.39
CA LEU A 9 -2.33 0.40 9.70
C LEU A 9 -1.62 -0.68 10.50
N SER A 10 -1.05 -0.31 11.65
CA SER A 10 -0.68 -1.27 12.69
C SER A 10 -1.56 -1.05 13.92
N ASN A 11 -1.93 -2.16 14.54
CA ASN A 11 -2.31 -2.20 15.95
C ASN A 11 -1.01 -2.20 16.77
N CYS A 12 -0.46 -1.03 17.10
CA CYS A 12 0.42 -0.85 18.26
C CYS A 12 0.64 0.64 18.55
N TRP A 13 0.55 0.98 19.83
CA TRP A 13 0.46 2.30 20.43
C TRP A 13 1.68 3.19 20.20
N ILE A 14 1.63 4.10 19.22
CA ILE A 14 2.29 5.42 19.29
C ILE A 14 1.33 6.42 18.64
N LEU A 15 0.49 7.07 19.46
CA LEU A 15 -0.25 8.26 19.05
C LEU A 15 0.65 9.47 19.28
N GLU A 16 1.53 9.75 18.32
CA GLU A 16 2.24 11.03 18.31
C GLU A 16 1.35 12.05 17.60
N MET A 17 0.76 12.98 18.36
CA MET A 17 0.02 14.11 17.80
C MET A 17 1.01 15.14 17.23
N CYS A 18 1.68 14.81 16.13
CA CYS A 18 2.53 15.76 15.41
C CYS A 18 1.64 16.81 14.71
N ARG A 19 1.94 18.10 14.92
CA ARG A 19 1.24 19.22 14.25
C ARG A 19 1.51 19.25 12.74
N GLN A 20 2.65 18.71 12.30
CA GLN A 20 3.08 18.73 10.90
C GLN A 20 3.36 17.32 10.35
N LYS A 21 2.95 17.07 9.11
CA LYS A 21 3.03 15.74 8.47
C LYS A 21 4.46 15.28 8.23
N ASN A 22 5.37 16.21 7.91
CA ASN A 22 6.78 15.87 7.65
C ASN A 22 7.49 15.42 8.94
N GLU A 23 7.25 16.12 10.05
CA GLU A 23 7.80 15.76 11.37
C GLU A 23 7.37 14.34 11.77
N LEU A 24 6.14 13.93 11.45
CA LEU A 24 5.63 12.58 11.72
C LEU A 24 6.33 11.50 10.89
N ILE A 25 6.61 11.79 9.61
CA ILE A 25 7.35 10.84 8.75
C ILE A 25 8.79 10.73 9.24
N GLU A 26 9.41 11.86 9.57
CA GLU A 26 10.77 11.87 10.12
C GLU A 26 10.83 11.16 11.47
N SER A 27 9.87 11.35 12.38
CA SER A 27 9.91 10.67 13.69
C SER A 27 9.75 9.15 13.58
N VAL A 28 8.82 8.69 12.73
CA VAL A 28 8.53 7.25 12.60
C VAL A 28 9.51 6.55 11.65
N PHE A 29 9.90 7.20 10.55
CA PHE A 29 10.68 6.64 9.46
C PHE A 29 12.05 7.31 9.24
N LEU A 30 12.61 7.98 10.26
CA LEU A 30 13.88 8.74 10.21
C LEU A 30 14.99 8.06 9.41
N ASP A 31 15.15 6.75 9.62
CA ASP A 31 16.25 5.96 9.10
C ASP A 31 15.80 4.92 8.05
N ILE A 32 14.76 5.25 7.30
CA ILE A 32 14.18 4.35 6.30
C ILE A 32 15.19 3.98 5.21
N LEU A 33 16.10 4.88 4.82
CA LEU A 33 17.12 4.61 3.81
C LEU A 33 18.05 3.45 4.18
N ASN A 34 18.35 3.27 5.46
CA ASN A 34 19.18 2.18 5.95
C ASN A 34 18.36 0.95 6.36
N ASN A 35 17.05 1.10 6.60
CA ASN A 35 16.21 0.04 7.18
C ASN A 35 15.03 -0.43 6.30
N TYR A 36 14.87 0.07 5.07
CA TYR A 36 13.75 -0.28 4.18
C TYR A 36 13.66 -1.78 3.82
N LEU A 37 14.71 -2.57 4.06
CA LEU A 37 14.69 -4.04 3.93
C LEU A 37 14.70 -4.76 5.29
N ASN A 38 14.87 -4.03 6.40
CA ASN A 38 14.89 -4.57 7.75
C ASN A 38 13.45 -4.83 8.22
N GLN A 39 13.04 -6.08 8.14
CA GLN A 39 11.68 -6.51 8.48
C GLN A 39 11.32 -6.23 9.94
N ASN A 40 12.27 -6.40 10.87
CA ASN A 40 12.03 -6.16 12.30
C ASN A 40 11.80 -4.67 12.56
N TRP A 41 12.57 -3.81 11.91
CA TRP A 41 12.42 -2.37 12.01
C TRP A 41 11.08 -1.89 11.42
N LEU A 42 10.71 -2.38 10.23
CA LEU A 42 9.45 -2.04 9.56
C LEU A 42 8.22 -2.57 10.31
N ARG A 43 8.34 -3.74 10.94
CA ARG A 43 7.25 -4.41 11.67
C ARG A 43 6.71 -3.54 12.80
N GLN A 44 7.56 -2.78 13.47
CA GLN A 44 7.22 -2.00 14.66
C GLN A 44 6.66 -0.61 14.35
N ARG A 45 6.62 -0.20 13.08
CA ARG A 45 6.27 1.16 12.66
C ARG A 45 4.98 1.19 11.86
N ALA A 46 4.15 2.18 12.10
CA ALA A 46 3.02 2.57 11.26
C ALA A 46 2.63 4.02 11.57
N ILE A 47 1.97 4.66 10.62
CA ILE A 47 1.40 6.00 10.81
C ILE A 47 -0.10 5.88 10.62
N LEU A 48 -0.85 6.30 11.63
CA LEU A 48 -2.31 6.39 11.59
C LEU A 48 -2.72 7.84 11.36
N VAL A 49 -3.58 8.09 10.37
CA VAL A 49 -4.16 9.42 10.13
C VAL A 49 -5.66 9.31 9.91
N ALA A 50 -6.37 10.40 10.21
CA ALA A 50 -7.83 10.43 10.24
C ALA A 50 -8.49 10.54 8.84
N LYS A 51 -7.79 11.10 7.84
CA LYS A 51 -8.33 11.35 6.49
C LYS A 51 -7.56 10.58 5.43
N ASN A 52 -8.27 9.99 4.48
CA ASN A 52 -7.68 9.24 3.37
C ASN A 52 -6.74 10.10 2.51
N ASP A 53 -7.11 11.35 2.21
CA ASP A 53 -6.24 12.31 1.51
C ASP A 53 -4.88 12.52 2.19
N ASP A 54 -4.87 12.48 3.53
CA ASP A 54 -3.64 12.63 4.30
C ASP A 54 -2.80 11.36 4.24
N VAL A 55 -3.44 10.18 4.22
CA VAL A 55 -2.76 8.90 4.01
C VAL A 55 -2.05 8.91 2.65
N ASP A 56 -2.73 9.35 1.59
CA ASP A 56 -2.14 9.32 0.24
C ASP A 56 -0.92 10.22 0.12
N LYS A 57 -0.97 11.41 0.74
CA LYS A 57 0.16 12.34 0.83
C LYS A 57 1.32 11.72 1.60
N ILE A 58 1.07 11.17 2.79
CA ILE A 58 2.12 10.55 3.62
C ILE A 58 2.73 9.34 2.93
N ASN A 59 1.91 8.45 2.38
CA ASN A 59 2.39 7.28 1.63
C ASN A 59 3.21 7.68 0.41
N PHE A 60 2.82 8.75 -0.28
CA PHE A 60 3.58 9.26 -1.41
C PHE A 60 4.95 9.79 -0.96
N GLN A 61 5.01 10.55 0.13
CA GLN A 61 6.27 11.05 0.69
C GLN A 61 7.19 9.92 1.12
N ILE A 62 6.69 8.92 1.87
CA ILE A 62 7.47 7.73 2.26
C ILE A 62 7.99 6.99 1.02
N GLN A 63 7.20 6.90 -0.04
CA GLN A 63 7.65 6.30 -1.31
C GLN A 63 8.79 7.07 -1.97
N GLN A 64 8.80 8.40 -1.88
CA GLN A 64 9.90 9.20 -2.42
C GLN A 64 11.20 8.96 -1.66
N LEU A 65 11.13 8.66 -0.35
CA LEU A 65 12.30 8.32 0.47
C LEU A 65 12.90 6.97 0.14
N LEU A 66 12.12 6.01 -0.38
CA LEU A 66 12.63 4.68 -0.71
C LEU A 66 13.56 4.73 -1.93
N PRO A 67 14.71 4.03 -1.88
CA PRO A 67 15.61 3.95 -3.03
C PRO A 67 15.01 3.11 -4.16
N GLY A 68 15.55 3.30 -5.37
CA GLY A 68 15.18 2.53 -6.55
C GLY A 68 14.02 3.11 -7.36
N ASN A 69 13.73 2.44 -8.47
CA ASN A 69 12.77 2.91 -9.47
C ASN A 69 11.33 2.64 -9.05
N LEU A 70 10.48 3.65 -9.22
CA LEU A 70 9.04 3.52 -9.01
C LEU A 70 8.44 2.73 -10.18
N ILE A 71 7.78 1.61 -9.86
CA ILE A 71 7.09 0.76 -10.83
C ILE A 71 5.58 0.96 -10.68
N SER A 72 4.90 1.16 -11.80
CA SER A 72 3.49 1.45 -11.89
C SER A 72 2.72 0.21 -12.37
N PHE A 73 1.70 -0.18 -11.62
CA PHE A 73 0.77 -1.25 -11.97
C PHE A 73 -0.61 -0.63 -12.20
N LYS A 74 -1.07 -0.64 -13.45
CA LYS A 74 -2.41 -0.15 -13.78
C LYS A 74 -3.45 -1.27 -13.61
N SER A 75 -4.61 -0.95 -13.05
CA SER A 75 -5.76 -1.84 -13.15
C SER A 75 -6.18 -1.96 -14.61
N ILE A 76 -6.64 -3.15 -14.99
CA ILE A 76 -7.32 -3.39 -16.25
C ILE A 76 -8.77 -3.59 -15.85
N ASP A 77 -9.53 -2.51 -15.86
CA ASP A 77 -10.97 -2.50 -15.56
C ASP A 77 -11.71 -2.68 -16.88
N THR A 78 -11.79 -3.92 -17.37
CA THR A 78 -12.62 -4.27 -18.54
C THR A 78 -13.91 -4.91 -18.04
N THR A 79 -15.05 -4.43 -18.53
CA THR A 79 -16.35 -5.07 -18.30
C THR A 79 -16.35 -6.43 -19.00
N VAL A 80 -16.96 -7.44 -18.36
CA VAL A 80 -17.02 -8.82 -18.89
C VAL A 80 -18.08 -8.95 -19.98
N ASP A 81 -18.96 -7.94 -20.12
CA ASP A 81 -20.04 -7.89 -21.11
C ASP A 81 -19.81 -6.69 -22.05
N GLU A 82 -19.83 -6.97 -23.35
CA GLU A 82 -19.66 -6.01 -24.45
C GLU A 82 -20.85 -5.02 -24.52
N ASN A 83 -22.00 -5.43 -23.98
CA ASN A 83 -23.20 -4.59 -23.90
C ASN A 83 -23.16 -3.57 -22.74
N GLU A 84 -22.39 -3.86 -21.68
CA GLU A 84 -22.20 -2.93 -20.55
C GLU A 84 -21.09 -1.91 -20.77
N THR A 85 -20.18 -2.17 -21.71
CA THR A 85 -19.11 -1.22 -22.11
C THR A 85 -19.69 0.09 -22.67
N VAL A 86 -20.91 0.05 -23.22
CA VAL A 86 -21.65 1.22 -23.69
C VAL A 86 -22.27 2.03 -22.52
N ASN A 87 -22.59 1.37 -21.41
CA ASN A 87 -23.20 2.02 -20.23
C ASN A 87 -22.16 2.57 -19.24
N PHE A 88 -20.97 1.98 -19.19
CA PHE A 88 -19.89 2.39 -18.29
C PHE A 88 -18.59 2.55 -19.09
N PRO A 89 -18.37 3.71 -19.74
CA PRO A 89 -17.13 3.96 -20.46
C PRO A 89 -15.95 3.84 -19.50
N THR A 90 -14.81 3.37 -19.99
CA THR A 90 -13.62 3.15 -19.17
C THR A 90 -13.21 4.44 -18.46
N GLU A 91 -13.41 5.63 -19.04
CA GLU A 91 -13.18 6.90 -18.34
C GLU A 91 -14.09 7.11 -17.12
N PHE A 92 -15.34 6.66 -17.17
CA PHE A 92 -16.26 6.72 -16.04
C PHE A 92 -15.81 5.78 -14.92
N LEU A 93 -15.47 4.52 -15.25
CA LEU A 93 -14.92 3.56 -14.29
C LEU A 93 -13.58 4.04 -13.69
N ASN A 94 -12.73 4.68 -14.49
CA ASN A 94 -11.47 5.27 -14.04
C ASN A 94 -11.67 6.50 -13.13
N SER A 95 -12.85 7.15 -13.17
CA SER A 95 -13.18 8.31 -12.32
C SER A 95 -13.77 7.91 -10.97
N LEU A 96 -14.14 6.64 -10.79
CA LEU A 96 -14.73 6.11 -9.57
C LEU A 96 -13.65 5.92 -8.49
N ASP A 97 -13.35 6.98 -7.74
CA ASP A 97 -12.54 6.90 -6.52
C ASP A 97 -13.40 6.37 -5.36
N ILE A 98 -13.81 5.10 -5.47
CA ILE A 98 -14.69 4.46 -4.47
C ILE A 98 -13.82 4.03 -3.27
N PRO A 99 -14.21 4.40 -2.03
CA PRO A 99 -13.53 3.94 -0.83
C PRO A 99 -13.47 2.40 -0.79
N GLY A 100 -12.26 1.84 -0.76
CA GLY A 100 -12.02 0.40 -0.73
C GLY A 100 -11.82 -0.26 -2.11
N MET A 101 -11.94 0.49 -3.22
CA MET A 101 -11.46 0.04 -4.51
C MET A 101 -9.96 0.31 -4.62
N PRO A 102 -9.16 -0.65 -5.11
CA PRO A 102 -7.73 -0.48 -5.24
C PRO A 102 -7.43 0.69 -6.20
N PRO A 103 -6.29 1.37 -6.02
CA PRO A 103 -5.98 2.51 -6.84
C PRO A 103 -5.84 2.05 -8.29
N GLN A 104 -6.46 2.78 -9.21
CA GLN A 104 -6.34 2.56 -10.67
C GLN A 104 -4.87 2.46 -11.11
N ASN A 105 -3.97 3.08 -10.35
CA ASN A 105 -2.54 2.98 -10.54
C ASN A 105 -1.78 2.75 -9.22
N LEU A 106 -1.36 1.52 -8.99
CA LEU A 106 -0.55 1.12 -7.85
C LEU A 106 0.93 1.38 -8.14
N ARG A 107 1.56 2.25 -7.34
CA ARG A 107 2.97 2.64 -7.51
C ARG A 107 3.82 2.07 -6.36
N LEU A 108 4.79 1.22 -6.70
CA LEU A 108 5.61 0.48 -5.75
C LEU A 108 7.11 0.59 -6.05
N LYS A 109 7.93 0.42 -5.02
CA LYS A 109 9.38 0.24 -5.07
C LYS A 109 9.76 -1.01 -4.29
N ILE A 110 10.98 -1.50 -4.46
CA ILE A 110 11.54 -2.49 -3.54
C ILE A 110 11.62 -1.86 -2.13
N GLY A 111 11.30 -2.65 -1.11
CA GLY A 111 11.17 -2.22 0.28
C GLY A 111 9.88 -1.47 0.61
N SER A 112 8.96 -1.31 -0.35
CA SER A 112 7.66 -0.70 -0.08
C SER A 112 6.83 -1.60 0.83
N PRO A 113 6.37 -1.10 1.98
CA PRO A 113 5.43 -1.84 2.81
C PRO A 113 4.01 -1.72 2.22
N VAL A 114 3.27 -2.82 2.23
CA VAL A 114 1.92 -2.94 1.66
C VAL A 114 1.02 -3.74 2.60
N ILE A 115 -0.30 -3.56 2.49
CA ILE A 115 -1.31 -4.33 3.24
C ILE A 115 -2.24 -5.04 2.27
N LEU A 116 -2.53 -6.31 2.56
CA LEU A 116 -3.55 -7.07 1.83
C LEU A 116 -4.95 -6.52 2.14
N LEU A 117 -5.73 -6.24 1.09
CA LEU A 117 -7.13 -5.86 1.24
C LEU A 117 -8.11 -7.04 1.13
N ARG A 118 -7.62 -8.21 0.72
CA ARG A 118 -8.44 -9.41 0.55
C ARG A 118 -7.68 -10.63 1.01
N ASN A 119 -8.44 -11.69 1.26
CA ASN A 119 -7.90 -12.98 1.60
C ASN A 119 -7.29 -13.63 0.35
N LEU A 120 -6.02 -13.99 0.41
CA LEU A 120 -5.33 -14.75 -0.65
C LEU A 120 -5.16 -16.21 -0.26
N TYR A 121 -4.77 -16.45 0.99
CA TYR A 121 -4.53 -17.79 1.50
C TYR A 121 -4.81 -17.86 3.01
N PRO A 122 -6.08 -17.99 3.42
CA PRO A 122 -6.43 -18.16 4.82
C PRO A 122 -5.80 -19.43 5.43
N PRO A 123 -5.40 -19.41 6.71
CA PRO A 123 -5.49 -18.27 7.62
C PRO A 123 -4.28 -17.32 7.54
N ARG A 124 -3.23 -17.65 6.76
CA ARG A 124 -1.92 -16.98 6.80
C ARG A 124 -1.86 -15.63 6.06
N LEU A 125 -2.48 -15.53 4.88
CA LEU A 125 -2.50 -14.33 4.04
C LEU A 125 -3.93 -13.82 3.90
N CYS A 126 -4.35 -13.07 4.92
CA CYS A 126 -5.69 -12.50 5.01
C CYS A 126 -5.67 -10.97 4.87
N ASN A 127 -6.85 -10.37 4.72
CA ASN A 127 -7.02 -8.93 4.82
C ASN A 127 -6.35 -8.39 6.10
N GLY A 128 -5.62 -7.29 5.98
CA GLY A 128 -4.85 -6.67 7.06
C GLY A 128 -3.43 -7.21 7.24
N THR A 129 -3.03 -8.26 6.50
CA THR A 129 -1.64 -8.75 6.56
C THR A 129 -0.70 -7.72 5.97
N ARG A 130 0.32 -7.32 6.75
CA ARG A 130 1.36 -6.36 6.32
C ARG A 130 2.51 -7.12 5.69
N LEU A 131 2.95 -6.66 4.53
CA LEU A 131 4.07 -7.20 3.79
C LEU A 131 5.07 -6.10 3.41
N VAL A 132 6.27 -6.50 3.00
CA VAL A 132 7.25 -5.63 2.36
C VAL A 132 7.67 -6.20 1.02
N ILE A 133 7.67 -5.38 -0.04
CA ILE A 133 8.08 -5.79 -1.38
C ILE A 133 9.58 -6.10 -1.39
N LYS A 134 9.95 -7.30 -1.80
CA LYS A 134 11.34 -7.75 -1.91
C LYS A 134 11.82 -7.73 -3.36
N ARG A 135 10.95 -8.10 -4.30
CA ARG A 135 11.26 -8.11 -5.73
C ARG A 135 10.01 -7.87 -6.55
N ILE A 136 10.21 -7.22 -7.69
CA ILE A 136 9.17 -6.95 -8.69
C ILE A 136 9.64 -7.56 -10.01
N ALA A 137 8.86 -8.48 -10.59
CA ALA A 137 9.19 -9.15 -11.84
C ALA A 137 7.94 -9.21 -12.75
N GLY A 138 7.84 -8.27 -13.70
CA GLY A 138 6.63 -8.12 -14.52
C GLY A 138 5.39 -7.91 -13.65
N ASN A 139 4.43 -8.82 -13.74
CA ASN A 139 3.18 -8.79 -12.97
C ASN A 139 3.25 -9.57 -11.65
N VAL A 140 4.44 -10.04 -11.25
CA VAL A 140 4.65 -10.82 -10.02
C VAL A 140 5.37 -9.96 -8.98
N LEU A 141 4.77 -9.88 -7.79
CA LEU A 141 5.33 -9.25 -6.61
C LEU A 141 5.79 -10.32 -5.62
N GLU A 142 7.08 -10.35 -5.32
CA GLU A 142 7.61 -11.12 -4.19
C GLU A 142 7.63 -10.22 -2.98
N ALA A 143 6.99 -10.65 -1.89
CA ALA A 143 6.90 -9.89 -0.65
C ALA A 143 7.14 -10.77 0.57
N THR A 144 7.66 -10.17 1.64
CA THR A 144 7.85 -10.87 2.93
C THR A 144 6.82 -10.40 3.95
N ILE A 145 6.29 -11.32 4.76
CA ILE A 145 5.30 -11.02 5.80
C ILE A 145 5.97 -10.28 6.96
N LEU A 146 5.51 -9.06 7.23
CA LEU A 146 5.91 -8.28 8.40
C LEU A 146 5.06 -8.68 9.62
N THR A 147 3.74 -8.65 9.45
CA THR A 147 2.76 -9.02 10.49
C THR A 147 1.55 -9.71 9.88
N GLY A 148 1.08 -10.76 10.53
CA GLY A 148 -0.16 -11.47 10.20
C GLY A 148 -0.64 -12.23 11.44
N LYS A 149 -1.94 -12.56 11.50
CA LYS A 149 -2.54 -13.26 12.65
C LYS A 149 -1.94 -14.65 12.89
N PHE A 150 -1.31 -15.23 11.87
CA PHE A 150 -0.75 -16.58 11.89
C PHE A 150 0.69 -16.48 11.40
N LYS A 151 1.65 -16.56 12.32
CA LYS A 151 3.08 -16.62 12.04
C LYS A 151 3.57 -18.04 12.26
#